data_AF-A0A1I8H0L0-F1
#
_entry.id   AF-A0A1I8H0L0-F1
#
_cell.length_a   1.000
_cell.length_b   1.000
_cell.length_c   1.000
_cell.angle_alpha   90.00
_cell.angle_beta   90.00
_cell.angle_gamma   90.00
#
_symmetry.space_group_name_H-M   'P 1'
#
loop_
_entity.id
_entity.type
_entity.pdbx_description
1 polymer ?
#
loop_
_entity_poly.entity_id
_entity_poly.type
_entity_poly.pdbx_seq_one_letter_code
_entity_poly.pdbx_strand_id
1 'polypeptide(L)'
;MKLFAPIVLLALLPSAFSLYGPLEHAIGLSDNAKLYIMCQHNRIRAQVAKGGDTGYKSQPKAANMQALCWCEELVAKAQEHASNCSGPPHDKRSGRKTANFPDVGQSLMNTLRSSPIDEAMEGFLEECNGYDFENNYCDTAKAGRAHVCGHYTALVWAETQCLGCAYDQCSGKPHGRLVCNYGPGGNIEGKKPYVSGEPCTQCKSGQMCLDNGLCSDKMNCAGDRCSAPPSTDSTSECKDLNPSCPAYRDYPTIRACDADSPYLLFAQQNCKATCGWCGGVNVGKVCAKSINVTSDLCEKLTTIDRRECKVGNGLTYAGTKSQTKNGEACIPWKTNDARTNYYNGFEFPDRNKNDAQNYCRNPASSGTGPWCYTASSWGYCDIPDC
;
A
#
# COMPACT_ATOMS: atom_id res chain seq x y z
N MET A 1 -78.38 -2.13 -42.56
CA MET A 1 -77.27 -3.06 -42.24
C MET A 1 -75.95 -2.39 -42.59
N LYS A 2 -75.23 -1.88 -41.60
CA LYS A 2 -73.81 -1.52 -41.71
C LYS A 2 -73.13 -2.18 -40.52
N LEU A 3 -72.34 -3.21 -40.82
CA LEU A 3 -71.64 -4.05 -39.86
C LEU A 3 -70.50 -3.25 -39.22
N PHE A 4 -70.53 -3.15 -37.90
CA PHE A 4 -69.41 -2.67 -37.09
C PHE A 4 -68.39 -3.81 -36.96
N ALA A 5 -67.16 -3.59 -37.43
CA ALA A 5 -66.00 -4.44 -37.14
C ALA A 5 -65.24 -3.85 -35.94
N PRO A 6 -64.68 -4.67 -35.04
CA PRO A 6 -64.13 -4.22 -33.77
C PRO A 6 -62.75 -3.58 -33.94
N ILE A 7 -62.54 -2.47 -33.24
CA ILE A 7 -61.24 -1.80 -33.09
C ILE A 7 -60.38 -2.64 -32.15
N VAL A 8 -59.33 -3.26 -32.67
CA VAL A 8 -58.27 -3.90 -31.88
C VAL A 8 -57.38 -2.80 -31.30
N LEU A 9 -57.43 -2.62 -29.98
CA LEU A 9 -56.55 -1.74 -29.24
C LEU A 9 -55.13 -2.34 -29.23
N LEU A 10 -54.23 -1.86 -30.07
CA LEU A 10 -52.80 -2.17 -29.96
C LEU A 10 -52.27 -1.48 -28.69
N ALA A 11 -52.05 -2.26 -27.63
CA ALA A 11 -51.28 -1.82 -26.48
C ALA A 11 -49.83 -1.57 -26.93
N LEU A 12 -49.42 -0.30 -26.94
CA LEU A 12 -48.02 0.08 -27.06
C LEU A 12 -47.28 -0.44 -25.83
N LEU A 13 -46.51 -1.52 -26.00
CA LEU A 13 -45.56 -1.96 -24.99
C LEU A 13 -44.57 -0.81 -24.73
N PRO A 14 -44.30 -0.45 -23.46
CA PRO A 14 -43.23 0.49 -23.17
C PRO A 14 -41.93 -0.09 -23.73
N SER A 15 -41.26 0.69 -24.57
CA SER A 15 -39.87 0.44 -24.96
C SER A 15 -39.10 0.05 -23.71
N ALA A 16 -38.54 -1.16 -23.71
CA ALA A 16 -37.67 -1.65 -22.66
C ALA A 16 -36.49 -0.66 -22.54
N PHE A 17 -36.61 0.28 -21.58
CA PHE A 17 -35.46 0.97 -21.06
C PHE A 17 -34.54 -0.11 -20.51
N SER A 18 -33.38 -0.23 -21.12
CA SER A 18 -32.31 -1.08 -20.63
C SER A 18 -32.11 -0.80 -19.13
N LEU A 19 -32.39 -1.81 -18.30
CA LEU A 19 -32.08 -1.81 -16.86
C LEU A 19 -30.57 -1.84 -16.59
N TYR A 20 -29.74 -1.79 -17.63
CA TYR A 20 -28.32 -1.51 -17.50
C TYR A 20 -28.11 -0.01 -17.57
N GLY A 21 -28.16 0.64 -16.40
CA GLY A 21 -27.47 1.92 -16.22
C GLY A 21 -25.99 1.79 -16.61
N PRO A 22 -25.30 2.90 -16.92
CA PRO A 22 -23.86 2.85 -17.17
C PRO A 22 -23.18 2.18 -15.97
N LEU A 23 -22.34 1.18 -16.23
CA LEU A 23 -21.44 0.59 -15.23
C LEU A 23 -20.77 1.74 -14.45
N GLU A 24 -21.12 1.86 -13.16
CA GLU A 24 -20.51 2.80 -12.23
C GLU A 24 -18.99 2.65 -12.29
N HIS A 25 -18.32 3.62 -12.89
CA HIS A 25 -16.88 3.82 -12.77
C HIS A 25 -16.61 4.44 -11.39
N ALA A 26 -16.63 3.61 -10.35
CA ALA A 26 -16.10 3.96 -9.05
C ALA A 26 -15.29 2.77 -8.51
N ILE A 27 -14.11 2.53 -9.07
CA ILE A 27 -13.14 1.65 -8.39
C ILE A 27 -12.38 2.53 -7.39
N GLY A 28 -13.06 2.93 -6.32
CA GLY A 28 -12.40 3.50 -5.14
C GLY A 28 -11.56 2.44 -4.43
N LEU A 29 -10.60 2.86 -3.59
CA LEU A 29 -9.84 1.92 -2.76
C LEU A 29 -10.79 1.12 -1.86
N SER A 30 -10.61 -0.20 -1.81
CA SER A 30 -11.29 -1.05 -0.82
C SER A 30 -10.86 -0.65 0.59
N ASP A 31 -11.65 -1.00 1.60
CA ASP A 31 -11.28 -0.70 2.98
C ASP A 31 -10.00 -1.43 3.44
N ASN A 32 -9.72 -2.60 2.87
CA ASN A 32 -8.43 -3.27 3.03
C ASN A 32 -7.28 -2.43 2.50
N ALA A 33 -7.46 -1.81 1.34
CA ALA A 33 -6.43 -1.00 0.71
C ALA A 33 -6.16 0.27 1.53
N LYS A 34 -7.23 0.93 1.99
CA LYS A 34 -7.13 2.09 2.89
C LYS A 34 -6.36 1.73 4.16
N LEU A 35 -6.73 0.63 4.81
CA LEU A 35 -6.10 0.16 6.04
C LEU A 35 -4.64 -0.24 5.83
N TYR A 36 -4.33 -0.97 4.76
CA TYR A 36 -2.96 -1.33 4.41
C TYR A 36 -2.09 -0.10 4.18
N ILE A 37 -2.56 0.86 3.39
CA ILE A 37 -1.86 2.12 3.12
C ILE A 37 -1.58 2.86 4.43
N MET A 38 -2.60 3.01 5.28
CA MET A 38 -2.44 3.66 6.60
C MET A 38 -1.41 2.93 7.47
N CYS A 39 -1.48 1.60 7.56
CA CYS A 39 -0.51 0.83 8.34
C CYS A 39 0.90 0.95 7.76
N GLN A 40 1.09 0.96 6.43
CA GLN A 40 2.41 1.15 5.83
C GLN A 40 3.00 2.52 6.16
N HIS A 41 2.19 3.58 6.10
CA HIS A 41 2.62 4.92 6.52
C HIS A 41 3.07 4.93 7.98
N ASN A 42 2.25 4.41 8.89
CA ASN A 42 2.59 4.39 10.32
C ASN A 42 3.77 3.48 10.63
N ARG A 43 3.93 2.37 9.91
CA ARG A 43 5.12 1.51 9.99
C ARG A 43 6.40 2.27 9.66
N ILE A 44 6.41 2.96 8.52
CA ILE A 44 7.56 3.74 8.07
C ILE A 44 7.88 4.84 9.09
N ARG A 45 6.85 5.55 9.56
CA ARG A 45 7.00 6.61 10.56
C ARG A 45 7.57 6.09 11.88
N ALA A 46 7.10 4.94 12.36
CA ALA A 46 7.60 4.31 13.59
C ALA A 46 9.06 3.86 13.44
N GLN A 47 9.42 3.29 12.28
CA GLN A 47 10.81 2.91 11.97
C GLN A 47 11.73 4.13 12.02
N VAL A 48 11.34 5.23 11.36
CA VAL A 48 12.11 6.48 11.38
C VAL A 48 12.16 7.09 12.79
N ALA A 49 11.05 7.06 13.53
CA ALA A 49 11.02 7.55 14.91
C ALA A 49 12.08 6.87 15.79
N LYS A 50 12.21 5.54 15.67
CA LYS A 50 13.20 4.75 16.40
C LYS A 50 14.63 4.82 15.84
N GLY A 51 14.84 5.53 14.73
CA GLY A 51 16.14 5.63 14.04
C GLY A 51 16.56 4.32 13.36
N GLY A 52 15.60 3.46 13.06
CA GLY A 52 15.83 2.19 12.39
C GLY A 52 16.14 2.34 10.91
N ASP A 53 16.67 1.29 10.30
CA ASP A 53 16.74 1.18 8.85
C ASP A 53 15.32 1.06 8.26
N THR A 54 14.99 1.92 7.29
CA THR A 54 13.72 1.85 6.55
C THR A 54 13.69 0.73 5.52
N GLY A 55 14.79 -0.01 5.35
CA GLY A 55 15.07 -0.94 4.26
C GLY A 55 15.75 -0.28 3.06
N TYR A 56 16.30 0.93 3.25
CA TYR A 56 16.91 1.75 2.19
C TYR A 56 18.06 2.59 2.75
N LYS A 57 17.73 3.47 3.71
CA LYS A 57 18.69 4.35 4.36
C LYS A 57 18.23 4.60 5.79
N SER A 58 19.12 4.39 6.75
CA SER A 58 18.87 4.76 8.13
C SER A 58 18.69 6.28 8.24
N GLN A 59 17.75 6.70 9.08
CA GLN A 59 17.36 8.10 9.26
C GLN A 59 17.50 8.47 10.73
N PRO A 60 17.80 9.73 11.06
CA PRO A 60 17.87 10.16 12.46
C PRO A 60 16.56 9.89 13.19
N LYS A 61 16.65 9.48 14.46
CA LYS A 61 15.48 9.30 15.34
C LYS A 61 14.62 10.56 15.35
N ALA A 62 13.31 10.40 15.50
CA ALA A 62 12.36 11.50 15.53
C ALA A 62 11.71 11.65 16.91
N ALA A 63 11.78 12.85 17.48
CA ALA A 63 11.27 13.15 18.81
C ALA A 63 9.75 13.40 18.86
N ASN A 64 9.14 13.78 17.71
CA ASN A 64 7.79 14.33 17.64
C ASN A 64 6.88 13.65 16.60
N MET A 65 7.26 12.49 16.09
CA MET A 65 6.58 11.82 14.97
C MET A 65 5.15 11.42 15.35
N GLN A 66 4.14 11.99 14.67
CA GLN A 66 2.73 11.67 14.95
C GLN A 66 2.30 10.36 14.30
N ALA A 67 1.43 9.61 14.95
CA ALA A 67 0.66 8.55 14.28
C ALA A 67 -0.37 9.19 13.33
N LEU A 68 -0.49 8.63 12.13
CA LEU A 68 -1.51 9.02 11.16
C LEU A 68 -2.81 8.27 11.38
N CYS A 69 -3.91 8.98 11.19
CA CYS A 69 -5.25 8.43 11.11
C CYS A 69 -5.83 8.60 9.70
N TRP A 70 -6.89 7.85 9.38
CA TRP A 70 -7.54 7.89 8.06
C TRP A 70 -8.70 8.89 8.02
N CYS A 71 -8.71 9.81 7.04
CA CYS A 71 -9.63 10.95 7.02
C CYS A 71 -10.35 11.07 5.67
N GLU A 72 -11.66 10.77 5.66
CA GLU A 72 -12.49 10.64 4.44
C GLU A 72 -12.61 11.94 3.62
N GLU A 73 -12.56 13.11 4.26
CA GLU A 73 -12.55 14.39 3.53
C GLU A 73 -11.31 14.57 2.63
N LEU A 74 -10.18 13.96 2.99
CA LEU A 74 -8.97 13.93 2.16
C LEU A 74 -9.08 12.90 1.03
N VAL A 75 -9.79 11.78 1.27
CA VAL A 75 -10.08 10.74 0.28
C VAL A 75 -10.90 11.30 -0.87
N ALA A 76 -11.95 12.07 -0.58
CA ALA A 76 -12.78 12.70 -1.61
C ALA A 76 -11.93 13.54 -2.58
N LYS A 77 -11.01 14.36 -2.04
CA LYS A 77 -10.07 15.15 -2.85
C LYS A 77 -9.04 14.30 -3.59
N ALA A 78 -8.56 13.22 -2.97
CA ALA A 78 -7.64 12.31 -3.64
C ALA A 78 -8.34 11.61 -4.82
N GLN A 79 -9.60 11.21 -4.67
CA GLN A 79 -10.39 10.54 -5.70
C GLN A 79 -10.67 11.44 -6.89
N GLU A 80 -11.06 12.71 -6.64
CA GLU A 80 -11.23 13.73 -7.69
C GLU A 80 -9.98 13.80 -8.61
N HIS A 81 -8.77 13.77 -8.02
CA HIS A 81 -7.52 13.84 -8.78
C HIS A 81 -7.08 12.51 -9.39
N ALA A 82 -7.29 11.39 -8.67
CA ALA A 82 -6.97 10.06 -9.15
C ALA A 82 -7.75 9.74 -10.44
N SER A 83 -9.04 10.08 -10.48
CA SER A 83 -9.91 9.90 -11.64
C SER A 83 -9.57 10.81 -12.82
N ASN A 84 -8.79 11.87 -12.61
CA ASN A 84 -8.35 12.78 -13.67
C ASN A 84 -6.98 12.41 -14.23
N CYS A 85 -6.86 11.23 -14.83
CA CYS A 85 -5.59 10.74 -15.38
C CYS A 85 -4.96 11.59 -16.49
N SER A 86 -5.74 12.44 -17.16
CA SER A 86 -5.25 13.39 -18.18
C SER A 86 -4.73 14.69 -17.57
N GLY A 87 -4.97 14.90 -16.27
CA GLY A 87 -4.52 16.07 -15.53
C GLY A 87 -3.01 16.06 -15.22
N PRO A 88 -2.50 17.19 -14.71
CA PRO A 88 -1.10 17.32 -14.29
C PRO A 88 -0.74 16.32 -13.17
N PRO A 89 0.56 16.12 -12.88
CA PRO A 89 0.99 15.27 -11.77
C PRO A 89 0.38 15.68 -10.42
N HIS A 90 0.27 16.98 -10.13
CA HIS A 90 -0.39 17.50 -8.93
C HIS A 90 -1.53 18.43 -9.27
N ASP A 91 -2.63 18.32 -8.52
CA ASP A 91 -3.70 19.32 -8.52
C ASP A 91 -3.29 20.60 -7.76
N LYS A 92 -4.08 21.66 -7.95
CA LYS A 92 -3.85 22.94 -7.29
C LYS A 92 -4.07 22.78 -5.78
N ARG A 93 -3.15 23.30 -4.96
CA ARG A 93 -3.29 23.33 -3.49
C ARG A 93 -4.63 23.90 -3.02
N SER A 94 -5.17 24.91 -3.72
CA SER A 94 -6.49 25.47 -3.41
C SER A 94 -7.65 24.49 -3.55
N GLY A 95 -7.53 23.50 -4.44
CA GLY A 95 -8.55 22.47 -4.67
C GLY A 95 -8.53 21.35 -3.63
N ARG A 96 -7.42 21.16 -2.92
CA ARG A 96 -7.27 20.13 -1.88
C ARG A 96 -7.81 20.53 -0.51
N LYS A 97 -8.09 21.81 -0.30
CA LYS A 97 -8.54 22.32 1.00
C LYS A 97 -9.83 21.63 1.44
N THR A 98 -9.89 21.24 2.70
CA THR A 98 -11.09 20.69 3.35
C THR A 98 -11.56 21.63 4.47
N ALA A 99 -12.66 21.28 5.13
CA ALA A 99 -13.13 22.02 6.29
C ALA A 99 -12.12 22.01 7.45
N ASN A 100 -11.42 20.88 7.65
CA ASN A 100 -10.47 20.73 8.76
C ASN A 100 -9.01 20.95 8.35
N PHE A 101 -8.67 20.89 7.06
CA PHE A 101 -7.31 21.06 6.55
C PHE A 101 -7.22 22.19 5.52
N PRO A 102 -6.84 23.41 5.94
CA PRO A 102 -6.67 24.55 5.03
C PRO A 102 -5.40 24.45 4.17
N ASP A 103 -4.44 23.59 4.54
CA ASP A 103 -3.30 23.19 3.71
C ASP A 103 -3.19 21.66 3.73
N VAL A 104 -3.05 21.08 2.54
CA VAL A 104 -3.09 19.64 2.31
C VAL A 104 -1.93 19.26 1.39
N GLY A 105 -1.04 18.41 1.90
CA GLY A 105 0.06 17.82 1.14
C GLY A 105 -0.46 16.74 0.19
N GLN A 106 0.35 16.35 -0.79
CA GLN A 106 -0.02 15.30 -1.73
C GLN A 106 1.20 14.50 -2.18
N SER A 107 1.04 13.18 -2.28
CA SER A 107 1.93 12.28 -3.00
C SER A 107 1.14 11.54 -4.07
N LEU A 108 1.74 11.36 -5.24
CA LEU A 108 1.10 10.69 -6.37
C LEU A 108 2.09 9.81 -7.10
N MET A 109 1.61 8.65 -7.53
CA MET A 109 2.34 7.72 -8.39
C MET A 109 1.41 7.22 -9.49
N ASN A 110 1.88 7.24 -10.74
CA ASN A 110 1.27 6.41 -11.77
C ASN A 110 1.87 5.01 -11.66
N THR A 111 1.05 4.01 -11.43
CA THR A 111 1.51 2.64 -11.14
C THR A 111 1.03 1.65 -12.18
N LEU A 112 1.81 0.60 -12.37
CA LEU A 112 1.44 -0.50 -13.24
C LEU A 112 0.44 -1.42 -12.52
N ARG A 113 -0.41 -2.08 -13.30
CA ARG A 113 -1.61 -2.75 -12.77
C ARG A 113 -1.36 -3.94 -11.83
N SER A 114 -0.15 -4.50 -11.75
CA SER A 114 0.10 -5.76 -11.02
C SER A 114 0.06 -5.60 -9.50
N SER A 115 0.63 -4.53 -8.93
CA SER A 115 0.46 -4.18 -7.51
C SER A 115 0.59 -2.67 -7.26
N PRO A 116 -0.47 -1.89 -7.56
CA PRO A 116 -0.37 -0.44 -7.63
C PRO A 116 -0.15 0.25 -6.27
N ILE A 117 -0.52 -0.40 -5.17
CA ILE A 117 -0.36 0.17 -3.84
C ILE A 117 1.05 -0.09 -3.31
N ASP A 118 1.54 -1.32 -3.46
CA ASP A 118 2.89 -1.69 -3.02
C ASP A 118 3.93 -0.89 -3.81
N GLU A 119 3.79 -0.80 -5.13
CA GLU A 119 4.66 -0.02 -6.00
C GLU A 119 4.72 1.46 -5.55
N ALA A 120 3.56 2.05 -5.24
CA ALA A 120 3.50 3.43 -4.80
C ALA A 120 4.19 3.66 -3.44
N MET A 121 3.85 2.84 -2.45
CA MET A 121 4.43 2.95 -1.10
C MET A 121 5.93 2.71 -1.11
N GLU A 122 6.39 1.75 -1.91
CA GLU A 122 7.79 1.43 -2.08
C GLU A 122 8.55 2.58 -2.75
N GLY A 123 8.03 3.11 -3.86
CA GLY A 123 8.67 4.21 -4.57
C GLY A 123 8.70 5.51 -3.77
N PHE A 124 7.65 5.82 -3.00
CA PHE A 124 7.69 6.96 -2.07
C PHE A 124 8.75 6.81 -0.98
N LEU A 125 8.94 5.60 -0.46
CA LEU A 125 9.93 5.33 0.58
C LEU A 125 11.36 5.33 0.03
N GLU A 126 11.56 4.83 -1.19
CA GLU A 126 12.88 4.74 -1.85
C GLU A 126 13.59 6.09 -1.94
N GLU A 127 12.84 7.18 -2.06
CA GLU A 127 13.39 8.53 -2.16
C GLU A 127 14.25 8.94 -0.95
N CYS A 128 14.09 8.28 0.20
CA CYS A 128 14.92 8.50 1.38
C CYS A 128 16.42 8.28 1.11
N ASN A 129 16.78 7.48 0.10
CA ASN A 129 18.16 7.31 -0.34
C ASN A 129 18.83 8.63 -0.73
N GLY A 130 18.09 9.50 -1.42
CA GLY A 130 18.55 10.81 -1.85
C GLY A 130 18.39 11.91 -0.79
N TYR A 131 17.53 11.69 0.21
CA TYR A 131 17.28 12.71 1.22
C TYR A 131 18.35 12.74 2.31
N ASP A 132 19.00 13.89 2.49
CA ASP A 132 19.92 14.19 3.58
C ASP A 132 19.19 15.03 4.64
N PHE A 133 18.91 14.39 5.78
CA PHE A 133 18.22 15.03 6.89
C PHE A 133 19.04 16.16 7.53
N GLU A 134 20.36 16.04 7.63
CA GLU A 134 21.18 17.03 8.33
C GLU A 134 21.20 18.35 7.59
N ASN A 135 21.37 18.29 6.27
CA ASN A 135 21.41 19.46 5.40
C ASN A 135 20.03 19.88 4.87
N ASN A 136 18.98 19.10 5.14
CA ASN A 136 17.64 19.29 4.57
C ASN A 136 17.69 19.36 3.03
N TYR A 137 18.43 18.44 2.42
CA TYR A 137 18.78 18.47 1.00
C TYR A 137 18.34 17.18 0.30
N CYS A 138 17.95 17.30 -0.97
CA CYS A 138 17.61 16.16 -1.82
C CYS A 138 18.65 15.98 -2.92
N ASP A 139 19.45 14.93 -2.82
CA ASP A 139 20.30 14.44 -3.90
C ASP A 139 19.43 13.65 -4.90
N THR A 140 18.92 14.35 -5.91
CA THR A 140 18.00 13.81 -6.91
C THR A 140 18.61 12.68 -7.74
N ALA A 141 19.94 12.59 -7.83
CA ALA A 141 20.63 11.48 -8.49
C ALA A 141 20.51 10.16 -7.71
N LYS A 142 20.21 10.23 -6.40
CA LYS A 142 20.03 9.08 -5.51
C LYS A 142 18.57 8.87 -5.08
N ALA A 143 17.67 9.80 -5.41
CA ALA A 143 16.29 9.84 -4.90
C ALA A 143 15.31 8.94 -5.68
N GLY A 144 15.64 7.65 -5.79
CA GLY A 144 14.80 6.63 -6.42
C GLY A 144 14.39 6.95 -7.87
N ARG A 145 13.34 6.31 -8.35
CA ARG A 145 12.85 6.44 -9.75
C ARG A 145 12.28 7.82 -10.07
N ALA A 146 11.77 8.53 -9.06
CA ALA A 146 11.09 9.81 -9.26
C ALA A 146 12.08 11.00 -9.29
N HIS A 147 13.36 10.80 -8.92
CA HIS A 147 14.37 11.86 -8.82
C HIS A 147 13.94 13.06 -7.95
N VAL A 148 13.12 12.79 -6.93
CA VAL A 148 12.62 13.77 -5.96
C VAL A 148 12.61 13.14 -4.57
N CYS A 149 12.57 13.95 -3.51
CA CYS A 149 12.45 13.47 -2.13
C CYS A 149 11.12 13.86 -1.46
N GLY A 150 10.25 14.55 -2.22
CA GLY A 150 9.04 15.16 -1.69
C GLY A 150 8.00 14.15 -1.22
N HIS A 151 7.94 12.95 -1.83
CA HIS A 151 7.01 11.94 -1.39
C HIS A 151 7.49 11.29 -0.10
N TYR A 152 8.80 11.00 0.02
CA TYR A 152 9.37 10.53 1.27
C TYR A 152 9.19 11.54 2.40
N THR A 153 9.54 12.81 2.20
CA THR A 153 9.40 13.81 3.28
C THR A 153 7.94 14.03 3.67
N ALA A 154 6.98 13.84 2.75
CA ALA A 154 5.55 13.83 3.08
C ALA A 154 5.16 12.59 3.92
N LEU A 155 5.67 11.38 3.60
CA LEU A 155 5.44 10.17 4.39
C LEU A 155 5.85 10.36 5.87
N VAL A 156 7.00 10.99 6.09
CA VAL A 156 7.61 11.16 7.42
C VAL A 156 7.45 12.55 8.00
N TRP A 157 6.52 13.35 7.49
CA TRP A 157 6.27 14.69 8.02
C TRP A 157 5.61 14.59 9.41
N ALA A 158 6.34 14.96 10.46
CA ALA A 158 5.91 14.73 11.84
C ALA A 158 4.57 15.38 12.14
N GLU A 159 4.31 16.61 11.68
CA GLU A 159 3.09 17.34 12.01
C GLU A 159 1.83 16.86 11.28
N THR A 160 1.97 16.05 10.23
CA THR A 160 0.83 15.44 9.55
C THR A 160 0.16 14.42 10.48
N GLN A 161 -1.18 14.46 10.55
CA GLN A 161 -1.98 13.63 11.46
C GLN A 161 -3.06 12.81 10.73
N CYS A 162 -3.43 13.22 9.52
CA CYS A 162 -4.49 12.64 8.71
C CYS A 162 -3.97 12.26 7.34
N LEU A 163 -4.42 11.10 6.85
CA LEU A 163 -4.16 10.55 5.54
C LEU A 163 -5.48 10.22 4.84
N GLY A 164 -5.59 10.52 3.56
CA GLY A 164 -6.66 9.98 2.72
C GLY A 164 -6.13 9.72 1.33
N CYS A 165 -6.23 8.48 0.86
CA CYS A 165 -5.76 8.10 -0.46
C CYS A 165 -6.90 7.58 -1.34
N ALA A 166 -6.67 7.64 -2.65
CA ALA A 166 -7.54 7.08 -3.68
C ALA A 166 -6.70 6.51 -4.81
N TYR A 167 -7.23 5.50 -5.48
CA TYR A 167 -6.67 4.95 -6.70
C TYR A 167 -7.73 5.01 -7.78
N ASP A 168 -7.34 5.26 -9.02
CA ASP A 168 -8.20 5.00 -10.16
C ASP A 168 -7.42 4.40 -11.31
N GLN A 169 -8.07 3.48 -12.02
CA GLN A 169 -7.54 2.87 -13.21
C GLN A 169 -7.78 3.79 -14.40
N CYS A 170 -6.71 4.36 -14.94
CA CYS A 170 -6.81 5.27 -16.08
C CYS A 170 -7.41 4.56 -17.30
N SER A 171 -8.58 5.04 -17.75
CA SER A 171 -9.31 4.46 -18.88
C SER A 171 -8.48 4.51 -20.17
N GLY A 172 -8.39 3.38 -20.87
CA GLY A 172 -7.58 3.24 -22.08
C GLY A 172 -6.06 3.34 -21.87
N LYS A 173 -5.57 3.28 -20.63
CA LYS A 173 -4.13 3.34 -20.30
C LYS A 173 -3.65 2.06 -19.59
N PRO A 174 -2.36 1.70 -19.74
CA PRO A 174 -1.77 0.54 -19.07
C PRO A 174 -1.41 0.78 -17.60
N HIS A 175 -1.54 2.02 -17.10
CA HIS A 175 -1.23 2.41 -15.72
C HIS A 175 -2.50 2.90 -15.00
N GLY A 176 -2.54 2.81 -13.68
CA GLY A 176 -3.47 3.56 -12.83
C GLY A 176 -2.75 4.70 -12.12
N ARG A 177 -3.47 5.39 -11.24
CA ARG A 177 -2.96 6.54 -10.48
C ARG A 177 -3.37 6.41 -9.01
N LEU A 178 -2.39 6.27 -8.12
CA LEU A 178 -2.59 6.38 -6.67
C LEU A 178 -2.29 7.83 -6.24
N VAL A 179 -3.19 8.42 -5.47
CA VAL A 179 -3.05 9.74 -4.86
C VAL A 179 -3.25 9.61 -3.36
N CYS A 180 -2.33 10.15 -2.57
CA CYS A 180 -2.45 10.27 -1.13
C CYS A 180 -2.39 11.74 -0.73
N ASN A 181 -3.40 12.21 0.01
CA ASN A 181 -3.47 13.56 0.55
C ASN A 181 -3.18 13.53 2.06
N TYR A 182 -2.48 14.55 2.55
CA TYR A 182 -1.93 14.62 3.90
C TYR A 182 -2.40 15.88 4.63
N GLY A 183 -3.00 15.73 5.81
CA GLY A 183 -3.56 16.81 6.62
C GLY A 183 -3.00 16.84 8.05
N PRO A 184 -2.54 17.98 8.57
CA PRO A 184 -2.07 19.14 7.81
C PRO A 184 -0.98 18.76 6.80
N GLY A 185 -0.87 19.56 5.72
CA GLY A 185 0.15 19.39 4.70
C GLY A 185 1.57 19.61 5.23
N GLY A 186 2.50 18.79 4.73
CA GLY A 186 3.92 18.91 5.03
C GLY A 186 4.72 19.61 3.93
N ASN A 187 6.02 19.29 3.85
CA ASN A 187 6.97 19.83 2.88
C ASN A 187 6.99 21.36 2.86
N ILE A 188 7.02 21.95 4.05
CA ILE A 188 7.15 23.39 4.23
C ILE A 188 8.59 23.78 3.86
N GLU A 189 8.72 24.78 2.98
CA GLU A 189 10.01 25.24 2.48
C GLU A 189 10.97 25.61 3.63
N GLY A 190 12.21 25.11 3.54
CA GLY A 190 13.25 25.34 4.56
C GLY A 190 13.06 24.59 5.88
N LYS A 191 12.01 23.76 6.03
CA LYS A 191 11.78 22.94 7.22
C LYS A 191 12.15 21.48 6.97
N LYS A 192 12.71 20.83 8.00
CA LYS A 192 12.93 19.38 8.04
C LYS A 192 11.60 18.66 8.30
N PRO A 193 11.45 17.40 7.87
CA PRO A 193 10.21 16.66 8.04
C PRO A 193 9.85 16.36 9.49
N TYR A 194 10.83 16.30 10.39
CA TYR A 194 10.61 16.05 11.81
C TYR A 194 11.74 16.64 12.66
N VAL A 195 11.55 16.66 13.98
CA VAL A 195 12.59 17.08 14.92
C VAL A 195 13.40 15.85 15.32
N SER A 196 14.73 15.91 15.14
CA SER A 196 15.57 14.79 15.56
C SER A 196 15.72 14.74 17.09
N GLY A 197 15.67 13.54 17.65
CA GLY A 197 15.84 13.29 19.08
C GLY A 197 15.25 11.94 19.48
N GLU A 198 15.33 11.61 20.77
CA GLU A 198 14.78 10.36 21.28
C GLU A 198 13.25 10.31 21.08
N PRO A 199 12.67 9.15 20.71
CA PRO A 199 11.25 9.01 20.44
C PRO A 199 10.39 9.61 21.54
N CYS A 200 9.32 10.27 21.13
CA CYS A 200 8.31 10.87 22.00
C CYS A 200 8.77 11.99 22.96
N THR A 201 10.04 12.39 22.96
CA THR A 201 10.53 13.48 23.84
C THR A 201 9.94 14.84 23.49
N GLN A 202 9.34 14.99 22.31
CA GLN A 202 8.68 16.21 21.84
C GLN A 202 7.28 15.94 21.28
N CYS A 203 6.54 14.97 21.84
CA CYS A 203 5.10 14.89 21.61
C CYS A 203 4.40 16.16 22.13
N LYS A 204 3.26 16.54 21.51
CA LYS A 204 2.49 17.69 21.95
C LYS A 204 1.90 17.43 23.34
N SER A 205 1.63 18.49 24.10
CA SER A 205 1.02 18.36 25.43
C SER A 205 -0.31 17.59 25.35
N GLY A 206 -0.48 16.60 26.23
CA GLY A 206 -1.65 15.73 26.26
C GLY A 206 -1.57 14.50 25.36
N GLN A 207 -0.52 14.36 24.53
CA GLN A 207 -0.30 13.18 23.70
C GLN A 207 0.39 12.07 24.47
N MET A 208 0.02 10.83 24.16
CA MET A 208 0.71 9.63 24.62
C MET A 208 1.80 9.21 23.65
N CYS A 209 2.82 8.54 24.18
CA CYS A 209 3.79 7.79 23.40
C CYS A 209 3.28 6.36 23.22
N LEU A 210 3.14 5.92 21.97
CA LEU A 210 2.86 4.53 21.66
C LEU A 210 4.15 3.70 21.78
N ASP A 211 4.05 2.39 22.01
CA ASP A 211 5.21 1.48 22.15
C ASP A 211 6.11 1.45 20.89
N ASN A 212 5.54 1.85 19.74
CA ASN A 212 6.23 2.00 18.48
C ASN A 212 6.95 3.36 18.30
N GLY A 213 6.94 4.24 19.30
CA GLY A 213 7.67 5.52 19.31
C GLY A 213 6.92 6.68 18.64
N LEU A 214 5.65 6.50 18.29
CA LEU A 214 4.80 7.53 17.71
C LEU A 214 4.01 8.29 18.79
N CYS A 215 3.80 9.58 18.56
CA CYS A 215 2.93 10.44 19.34
C CYS A 215 1.48 10.28 18.88
N SER A 216 0.54 10.22 19.82
CA SER A 216 -0.89 10.17 19.49
C SER A 216 -1.75 10.93 20.49
N ASP A 217 -2.80 11.60 20.00
CA ASP A 217 -3.83 12.22 20.83
C ASP A 217 -4.78 11.18 21.47
N LYS A 218 -4.79 9.93 20.96
CA LYS A 218 -5.66 8.83 21.42
C LYS A 218 -4.98 7.47 21.26
N MET A 219 -5.36 6.50 22.10
CA MET A 219 -4.88 5.11 21.99
C MET A 219 -5.32 4.44 20.67
N ASN A 220 -6.43 4.90 20.09
CA ASN A 220 -6.96 4.49 18.80
C ASN A 220 -7.51 5.70 18.06
N CYS A 221 -7.41 5.73 16.72
CA CYS A 221 -8.03 6.75 15.85
C CYS A 221 -9.57 6.83 15.95
N ALA A 222 -10.21 6.23 16.96
CA ALA A 222 -11.65 6.22 17.18
C ALA A 222 -12.17 7.58 17.67
N GLY A 223 -12.97 8.22 16.83
CA GLY A 223 -13.69 9.48 17.07
C GLY A 223 -14.08 10.12 15.74
N ASP A 224 -14.95 11.14 15.77
CA ASP A 224 -15.70 11.80 14.66
C ASP A 224 -14.93 12.17 13.36
N ARG A 225 -13.62 11.90 13.28
CA ARG A 225 -12.74 12.13 12.13
C ARG A 225 -12.29 10.86 11.42
N CYS A 226 -12.54 9.68 11.99
CA CYS A 226 -12.22 8.37 11.41
C CYS A 226 -13.28 7.36 11.81
N SER A 227 -13.88 6.69 10.84
CA SER A 227 -14.66 5.48 11.09
C SER A 227 -13.79 4.28 10.71
N ALA A 228 -13.80 3.23 11.52
CA ALA A 228 -13.56 1.90 10.95
C ALA A 228 -14.55 1.73 9.79
N PRO A 229 -14.16 1.08 8.68
CA PRO A 229 -15.10 0.80 7.61
C PRO A 229 -16.37 0.16 8.20
N PRO A 230 -17.57 0.56 7.74
CA PRO A 230 -18.80 0.17 8.39
C PRO A 230 -18.88 -1.34 8.51
N SER A 231 -18.76 -1.84 9.75
CA SER A 231 -18.98 -3.25 10.04
C SER A 231 -20.48 -3.50 9.97
N THR A 232 -20.97 -4.02 8.85
CA THR A 232 -22.29 -4.63 8.86
C THR A 232 -22.21 -5.88 9.73
N ASP A 233 -22.81 -5.78 10.91
CA ASP A 233 -22.86 -6.78 11.98
C ASP A 233 -23.74 -7.99 11.58
N SER A 234 -23.43 -8.63 10.46
CA SER A 234 -24.01 -9.91 10.09
C SER A 234 -22.95 -10.99 10.18
N THR A 235 -23.17 -11.93 11.07
CA THR A 235 -22.46 -13.21 11.25
C THR A 235 -22.52 -14.13 10.02
N SER A 236 -22.86 -13.63 8.84
CA SER A 236 -22.95 -14.37 7.59
C SER A 236 -21.83 -13.94 6.64
N GLU A 237 -20.88 -14.86 6.44
CA GLU A 237 -20.02 -15.03 5.27
C GLU A 237 -19.55 -13.76 4.55
N CYS A 238 -18.25 -13.47 4.64
CA CYS A 238 -17.59 -12.57 3.70
C CYS A 238 -17.82 -13.10 2.27
N LYS A 239 -18.77 -12.48 1.55
CA LYS A 239 -19.16 -12.90 0.21
C LYS A 239 -18.32 -12.13 -0.80
N ASP A 240 -17.66 -12.85 -1.69
CA ASP A 240 -17.06 -12.25 -2.88
C ASP A 240 -18.18 -11.63 -3.72
N LEU A 241 -18.23 -10.29 -3.77
CA LEU A 241 -19.21 -9.56 -4.57
C LEU A 241 -18.73 -9.37 -6.02
N ASN A 242 -17.55 -9.86 -6.37
CA ASN A 242 -17.03 -9.79 -7.73
C ASN A 242 -17.00 -11.18 -8.37
N PRO A 243 -18.14 -11.71 -8.86
CA PRO A 243 -18.25 -13.05 -9.45
C PRO A 243 -17.46 -13.20 -10.76
N SER A 244 -16.73 -12.18 -11.17
CA SER A 244 -15.89 -12.20 -12.34
C SER A 244 -14.62 -11.40 -12.00
N CYS A 245 -13.47 -11.96 -12.29
CA CYS A 245 -12.20 -11.23 -12.42
C CYS A 245 -11.99 -10.76 -13.89
N PRO A 246 -12.93 -10.08 -14.60
CA PRO A 246 -12.80 -9.86 -16.03
C PRO A 246 -11.87 -8.69 -16.35
N ALA A 247 -11.53 -7.83 -15.38
CA ALA A 247 -10.48 -6.82 -15.57
C ALA A 247 -9.09 -7.45 -15.81
N TYR A 248 -8.95 -8.76 -15.57
CA TYR A 248 -7.71 -9.53 -15.73
C TYR A 248 -7.81 -10.63 -16.82
N ARG A 249 -8.94 -10.74 -17.54
CA ARG A 249 -9.14 -11.87 -18.50
C ARG A 249 -8.40 -11.71 -19.83
N ASP A 250 -8.05 -10.48 -20.21
CA ASP A 250 -7.56 -10.18 -21.56
C ASP A 250 -6.04 -9.87 -21.65
N TYR A 251 -5.23 -10.22 -20.64
CA TYR A 251 -3.77 -10.02 -20.71
C TYR A 251 -2.98 -11.35 -20.73
N PRO A 252 -2.18 -11.63 -21.78
CA PRO A 252 -1.54 -12.93 -22.00
C PRO A 252 -0.33 -13.23 -21.10
N THR A 253 -0.11 -12.48 -20.02
CA THR A 253 1.05 -12.67 -19.13
C THR A 253 0.73 -12.67 -17.63
N ILE A 254 -0.53 -12.47 -17.22
CA ILE A 254 -0.92 -12.48 -15.81
C ILE A 254 -1.51 -13.86 -15.48
N ARG A 255 -0.74 -14.71 -14.80
CA ARG A 255 -1.30 -15.94 -14.23
C ARG A 255 -2.19 -15.53 -13.05
N ALA A 256 -3.46 -15.92 -13.15
CA ALA A 256 -4.50 -15.92 -12.11
C ALA A 256 -4.12 -15.30 -10.76
N CYS A 257 -4.75 -14.16 -10.41
CA CYS A 257 -4.75 -13.55 -9.07
C CYS A 257 -3.41 -13.74 -8.33
N ASP A 258 -2.41 -12.89 -8.58
CA ASP A 258 -1.11 -12.93 -7.90
C ASP A 258 -1.30 -13.13 -6.39
N ALA A 259 -1.18 -14.38 -5.91
CA ALA A 259 -1.60 -14.83 -4.60
C ALA A 259 -0.71 -14.30 -3.45
N ASP A 260 0.19 -13.37 -3.77
CA ASP A 260 1.46 -13.14 -3.08
C ASP A 260 1.81 -11.64 -2.89
N SER A 261 0.96 -10.70 -3.30
CA SER A 261 1.14 -9.26 -2.97
C SER A 261 1.02 -9.03 -1.45
N PRO A 262 1.92 -8.25 -0.82
CA PRO A 262 1.78 -7.83 0.59
C PRO A 262 0.40 -7.27 0.94
N TYR A 263 -0.20 -6.50 0.04
CA TYR A 263 -1.58 -6.03 0.17
C TYR A 263 -2.61 -7.19 0.12
N LEU A 264 -2.46 -8.13 -0.82
CA LEU A 264 -3.39 -9.28 -0.90
C LEU A 264 -3.29 -10.19 0.33
N LEU A 265 -2.08 -10.41 0.86
CA LEU A 265 -1.85 -11.20 2.07
C LEU A 265 -2.41 -10.50 3.30
N PHE A 266 -2.21 -9.19 3.39
CA PHE A 266 -2.86 -8.36 4.39
C PHE A 266 -4.39 -8.54 4.33
N ALA A 267 -4.99 -8.46 3.14
CA ALA A 267 -6.43 -8.64 2.96
C ALA A 267 -6.90 -10.06 3.33
N GLN A 268 -6.13 -11.10 3.00
CA GLN A 268 -6.43 -12.49 3.37
C GLN A 268 -6.36 -12.73 4.88
N GLN A 269 -5.32 -12.23 5.55
CA GLN A 269 -5.12 -12.39 7.00
C GLN A 269 -6.14 -11.59 7.82
N ASN A 270 -6.66 -10.50 7.28
CA ASN A 270 -7.54 -9.56 7.99
C ASN A 270 -8.98 -9.55 7.45
N CYS A 271 -9.37 -10.58 6.69
CA CYS A 271 -10.65 -10.69 5.98
C CYS A 271 -11.90 -10.41 6.86
N LYS A 272 -11.86 -10.70 8.17
CA LYS A 272 -12.98 -10.39 9.10
C LYS A 272 -13.19 -8.89 9.35
N ALA A 273 -12.16 -8.06 9.18
CA ALA A 273 -12.23 -6.62 9.43
C ALA A 273 -12.93 -5.84 8.31
N THR A 274 -13.06 -6.44 7.11
CA THR A 274 -13.17 -5.70 5.86
C THR A 274 -13.66 -6.64 4.74
N CYS A 275 -14.98 -6.84 4.63
CA CYS A 275 -15.55 -7.61 3.53
C CYS A 275 -15.16 -7.01 2.15
N GLY A 276 -14.98 -7.86 1.12
CA GLY A 276 -14.95 -7.40 -0.28
C GLY A 276 -13.89 -7.95 -1.23
N TRP A 277 -12.98 -8.85 -0.85
CA TRP A 277 -12.03 -9.51 -1.78
C TRP A 277 -11.69 -10.93 -1.28
N CYS A 278 -12.16 -11.97 -1.98
CA CYS A 278 -11.78 -13.36 -1.73
C CYS A 278 -11.30 -14.02 -3.04
N GLY A 279 -10.10 -13.70 -3.49
CA GLY A 279 -9.50 -14.30 -4.70
C GLY A 279 -8.45 -15.36 -4.39
N GLY A 280 -8.60 -16.57 -4.96
CA GLY A 280 -7.57 -17.61 -5.08
C GLY A 280 -7.67 -18.77 -4.07
N VAL A 281 -7.41 -20.02 -4.56
CA VAL A 281 -7.26 -21.39 -3.95
C VAL A 281 -7.90 -21.79 -2.61
N ASN A 282 -8.45 -20.88 -1.81
CA ASN A 282 -9.03 -21.09 -0.50
C ASN A 282 -10.50 -20.67 -0.49
N VAL A 283 -11.28 -21.14 -1.46
CA VAL A 283 -12.75 -21.06 -1.42
C VAL A 283 -13.21 -21.93 -0.24
N GLY A 284 -13.78 -21.33 0.81
CA GLY A 284 -14.42 -22.05 1.93
C GLY A 284 -13.71 -22.04 3.29
N LYS A 285 -12.71 -21.18 3.54
CA LYS A 285 -12.16 -21.01 4.90
C LYS A 285 -13.01 -20.07 5.75
N VAL A 286 -13.33 -20.50 6.98
CA VAL A 286 -14.09 -19.72 7.97
C VAL A 286 -13.17 -18.69 8.63
N CYS A 287 -13.57 -17.42 8.59
CA CYS A 287 -12.83 -16.30 9.16
C CYS A 287 -12.74 -16.40 10.70
N ALA A 288 -11.53 -16.25 11.25
CA ALA A 288 -11.28 -16.32 12.69
C ALA A 288 -11.90 -15.14 13.46
N LYS A 289 -12.13 -15.33 14.77
CA LYS A 289 -12.89 -14.44 15.65
C LYS A 289 -12.15 -13.10 15.95
N SER A 290 -12.73 -12.00 15.48
CA SER A 290 -12.61 -10.57 15.90
C SER A 290 -11.23 -10.09 16.36
N ILE A 291 -10.55 -9.33 15.51
CA ILE A 291 -9.35 -8.57 15.87
C ILE A 291 -9.73 -7.09 15.88
N ASN A 292 -9.40 -6.37 16.96
CA ASN A 292 -9.54 -4.92 17.01
C ASN A 292 -8.55 -4.29 16.01
N VAL A 293 -9.06 -3.55 15.04
CA VAL A 293 -8.33 -3.06 13.85
C VAL A 293 -7.43 -1.85 14.16
N THR A 294 -7.28 -1.46 15.41
CA THR A 294 -6.56 -0.25 15.81
C THR A 294 -5.70 -0.55 17.02
N SER A 295 -4.42 -0.15 16.95
CA SER A 295 -3.23 -0.61 17.70
C SER A 295 -2.65 -1.95 17.22
N ASP A 296 -3.25 -3.09 17.57
CA ASP A 296 -2.57 -4.39 17.50
C ASP A 296 -2.17 -4.84 16.09
N LEU A 297 -2.97 -4.56 15.05
CA LEU A 297 -2.69 -5.05 13.69
C LEU A 297 -1.59 -4.25 13.00
N CYS A 298 -1.68 -2.91 13.00
CA CYS A 298 -0.60 -2.10 12.47
C CYS A 298 0.67 -2.26 13.33
N GLU A 299 0.55 -2.37 14.67
CA GLU A 299 1.69 -2.64 15.56
C GLU A 299 2.35 -3.99 15.26
N LYS A 300 1.58 -5.08 15.08
CA LYS A 300 2.12 -6.37 14.62
C LYS A 300 2.86 -6.25 13.30
N LEU A 301 2.36 -5.48 12.32
CA LEU A 301 3.06 -5.22 11.06
C LEU A 301 4.32 -4.34 11.23
N THR A 302 4.40 -3.53 12.30
CA THR A 302 5.59 -2.72 12.63
C THR A 302 6.65 -3.47 13.42
N THR A 303 6.29 -4.57 14.10
CA THR A 303 7.20 -5.37 14.95
C THR A 303 7.71 -6.63 14.28
N ILE A 304 7.20 -7.00 13.11
CA ILE A 304 7.74 -8.11 12.31
C ILE A 304 9.17 -7.77 11.87
N ASP A 305 10.16 -8.44 12.49
CA ASP A 305 11.53 -8.44 12.00
C ASP A 305 11.60 -9.28 10.72
N ARG A 306 11.67 -8.60 9.58
CA ARG A 306 11.78 -9.20 8.24
C ARG A 306 13.09 -9.99 8.03
N ARG A 307 13.95 -10.07 9.04
CA ARG A 307 15.13 -10.93 9.06
C ARG A 307 14.86 -12.33 9.61
N GLU A 308 13.79 -12.50 10.40
CA GLU A 308 13.48 -13.78 11.05
C GLU A 308 12.44 -14.61 10.29
N CYS A 309 11.41 -13.97 9.74
CA CYS A 309 10.31 -14.63 9.04
C CYS A 309 9.94 -13.89 7.74
N LYS A 310 9.28 -14.60 6.82
CA LYS A 310 8.75 -14.03 5.58
C LYS A 310 7.30 -13.61 5.78
N VAL A 311 6.94 -12.45 5.23
CA VAL A 311 5.54 -12.11 4.97
C VAL A 311 5.26 -12.50 3.54
N GLY A 312 4.26 -13.36 3.31
CA GLY A 312 3.88 -13.75 1.96
C GLY A 312 4.88 -14.62 1.21
N ASN A 313 5.13 -14.27 -0.04
CA ASN A 313 6.20 -14.85 -0.83
C ASN A 313 7.61 -14.40 -0.42
N GLY A 314 7.72 -13.57 0.63
CA GLY A 314 9.00 -13.10 1.14
C GLY A 314 9.74 -12.14 0.22
N LEU A 315 9.03 -11.38 -0.63
CA LEU A 315 9.59 -10.26 -1.40
C LEU A 315 10.46 -9.36 -0.52
N THR A 316 10.02 -9.10 0.69
CA THR A 316 10.70 -8.18 1.63
C THR A 316 11.57 -8.90 2.66
N TYR A 317 11.83 -10.20 2.51
CA TYR A 317 12.62 -10.97 3.47
C TYR A 317 14.11 -10.60 3.37
N ALA A 318 14.64 -10.01 4.44
CA ALA A 318 16.01 -9.50 4.51
C ALA A 318 16.90 -10.34 5.44
N GLY A 319 16.49 -11.58 5.77
CA GLY A 319 17.23 -12.45 6.68
C GLY A 319 18.47 -13.07 6.04
N THR A 320 19.20 -13.88 6.80
CA THR A 320 20.52 -14.42 6.40
C THR A 320 20.49 -15.91 6.04
N LYS A 321 19.30 -16.52 5.93
CA LYS A 321 19.17 -17.92 5.51
C LYS A 321 19.78 -18.08 4.11
N SER A 322 20.65 -19.07 3.93
CA SER A 322 21.45 -19.30 2.71
C SER A 322 21.49 -20.78 2.31
N GLN A 323 20.41 -21.51 2.61
CA GLN A 323 20.23 -22.89 2.21
C GLN A 323 18.80 -23.14 1.72
N THR A 324 18.66 -23.98 0.70
CA THR A 324 17.35 -24.44 0.21
C THR A 324 16.67 -25.35 1.24
N LYS A 325 15.37 -25.60 1.06
CA LYS A 325 14.57 -26.52 1.89
C LYS A 325 15.17 -27.93 1.95
N ASN A 326 15.90 -28.34 0.91
CA ASN A 326 16.55 -29.65 0.82
C ASN A 326 18.00 -29.63 1.32
N GLY A 327 18.47 -28.51 1.89
CA GLY A 327 19.81 -28.37 2.47
C GLY A 327 20.92 -28.04 1.46
N GLU A 328 20.58 -27.68 0.23
CA GLU A 328 21.59 -27.25 -0.75
C GLU A 328 22.09 -25.84 -0.43
N ALA A 329 23.40 -25.65 -0.49
CA ALA A 329 24.02 -24.35 -0.24
C ALA A 329 23.69 -23.34 -1.35
N CYS A 330 23.24 -22.17 -0.93
CA CYS A 330 23.01 -21.06 -1.84
C CYS A 330 24.34 -20.48 -2.34
N ILE A 331 24.37 -20.07 -3.61
CA ILE A 331 25.48 -19.33 -4.19
C ILE A 331 25.17 -17.81 -4.22
N PRO A 332 26.20 -16.95 -4.29
CA PRO A 332 26.00 -15.51 -4.28
C PRO A 332 25.22 -14.98 -5.48
N TRP A 333 24.32 -14.02 -5.23
CA TRP A 333 23.72 -13.16 -6.23
C TRP A 333 24.81 -12.24 -6.81
N LYS A 334 25.19 -12.44 -8.08
CA LYS A 334 26.26 -11.67 -8.71
C LYS A 334 25.72 -10.77 -9.82
N THR A 335 26.36 -9.62 -10.01
CA THR A 335 26.02 -8.68 -11.09
C THR A 335 26.51 -9.11 -12.47
N ASN A 336 27.42 -10.08 -12.54
CA ASN A 336 28.01 -10.59 -13.78
C ASN A 336 27.68 -12.07 -14.06
N ASP A 337 26.70 -12.65 -13.37
CA ASP A 337 26.23 -14.02 -13.61
C ASP A 337 24.98 -13.99 -14.49
N ALA A 338 25.01 -14.72 -15.61
CA ALA A 338 23.89 -14.77 -16.56
C ALA A 338 22.58 -15.22 -15.91
N ARG A 339 22.64 -16.02 -14.83
CA ARG A 339 21.47 -16.47 -14.05
C ARG A 339 20.86 -15.37 -13.18
N THR A 340 21.53 -14.25 -12.96
CA THR A 340 21.03 -13.18 -12.09
C THR A 340 21.03 -11.82 -12.79
N ASN A 341 21.51 -11.76 -14.04
CA ASN A 341 21.55 -10.54 -14.85
C ASN A 341 20.17 -10.01 -15.24
N TYR A 342 19.17 -10.88 -15.30
CA TYR A 342 17.80 -10.47 -15.61
C TYR A 342 17.11 -9.77 -14.43
N TYR A 343 17.64 -9.92 -13.21
CA TYR A 343 17.16 -9.18 -12.06
C TYR A 343 17.94 -7.88 -11.87
N ASN A 344 17.18 -6.83 -11.58
CA ASN A 344 17.72 -5.57 -11.12
C ASN A 344 18.02 -5.65 -9.61
N GLY A 345 19.08 -4.96 -9.16
CA GLY A 345 19.41 -4.87 -7.73
C GLY A 345 18.24 -4.35 -6.89
N PHE A 346 17.41 -3.47 -7.45
CA PHE A 346 16.21 -2.94 -6.79
C PHE A 346 15.12 -3.98 -6.52
N GLU A 347 15.14 -5.14 -7.16
CA GLU A 347 14.19 -6.22 -6.91
C GLU A 347 14.57 -7.04 -5.67
N PHE A 348 15.77 -6.85 -5.13
CA PHE A 348 16.20 -7.46 -3.88
C PHE A 348 15.83 -6.55 -2.70
N PRO A 349 15.43 -7.11 -1.55
CA PRO A 349 15.26 -6.34 -0.32
C PRO A 349 16.55 -5.64 0.14
N ASP A 350 17.72 -6.13 -0.28
CA ASP A 350 19.04 -5.53 -0.01
C ASP A 350 19.40 -4.43 -1.03
N ARG A 351 18.54 -4.19 -2.03
CA ARG A 351 18.69 -3.18 -3.11
C ARG A 351 19.93 -3.30 -3.99
N ASN A 352 20.75 -4.32 -3.75
CA ASN A 352 21.94 -4.64 -4.50
C ASN A 352 22.16 -6.15 -4.48
N LYS A 353 22.45 -6.72 -5.66
CA LYS A 353 22.75 -8.15 -5.80
C LYS A 353 23.95 -8.55 -4.95
N ASN A 354 24.99 -7.72 -4.89
CA ASN A 354 26.18 -8.03 -4.09
C ASN A 354 25.86 -8.04 -2.59
N ASP A 355 24.98 -7.15 -2.12
CA ASP A 355 24.62 -7.02 -0.70
C ASP A 355 23.63 -8.11 -0.26
N ALA A 356 22.85 -8.65 -1.21
CA ALA A 356 22.06 -9.87 -1.00
C ALA A 356 22.92 -11.13 -0.73
N GLN A 357 24.24 -11.04 -0.97
CA GLN A 357 25.20 -12.12 -0.77
C GLN A 357 24.69 -13.44 -1.38
N ASN A 358 24.70 -14.54 -0.64
CA ASN A 358 24.08 -15.81 -1.02
C ASN A 358 22.79 -16.08 -0.23
N TYR A 359 22.15 -15.05 0.29
CA TYR A 359 20.95 -15.21 1.08
C TYR A 359 19.73 -15.51 0.21
N CYS A 360 18.75 -16.18 0.79
CA CYS A 360 17.49 -16.48 0.14
C CYS A 360 16.69 -15.20 -0.08
N ARG A 361 16.28 -14.95 -1.31
CA ARG A 361 15.58 -13.73 -1.72
C ARG A 361 14.46 -14.06 -2.68
N ASN A 362 13.51 -13.16 -2.83
CA ASN A 362 12.48 -13.29 -3.86
C ASN A 362 12.46 -12.08 -4.79
N PRO A 363 13.52 -11.90 -5.60
CA PRO A 363 13.54 -10.84 -6.60
C PRO A 363 12.41 -11.05 -7.61
N ALA A 364 11.76 -9.96 -8.01
CA ALA A 364 10.60 -9.92 -8.90
C ALA A 364 9.29 -10.51 -8.33
N SER A 365 9.19 -10.71 -7.00
CA SER A 365 7.97 -11.21 -6.35
C SER A 365 7.45 -12.53 -6.95
N SER A 366 8.38 -13.43 -7.30
CA SER A 366 8.08 -14.65 -8.05
C SER A 366 7.78 -15.86 -7.14
N GLY A 367 6.74 -16.63 -7.45
CA GLY A 367 6.43 -17.86 -6.70
C GLY A 367 6.05 -17.61 -5.23
N THR A 368 6.19 -18.63 -4.38
CA THR A 368 5.57 -18.68 -3.04
C THR A 368 6.51 -18.37 -1.85
N GLY A 369 7.77 -18.05 -2.11
CA GLY A 369 8.76 -17.87 -1.03
C GLY A 369 10.15 -17.45 -1.50
N PRO A 370 11.01 -16.99 -0.57
CA PRO A 370 12.42 -16.73 -0.85
C PRO A 370 13.11 -18.00 -1.36
N TRP A 371 14.00 -17.81 -2.31
CA TRP A 371 14.73 -18.88 -2.98
C TRP A 371 16.16 -18.42 -3.25
N CYS A 372 17.00 -19.32 -3.75
CA CYS A 372 18.35 -18.98 -4.18
C CYS A 372 18.82 -19.94 -5.29
N TYR A 373 19.89 -19.56 -5.98
CA TYR A 373 20.62 -20.47 -6.85
C TYR A 373 21.52 -21.40 -6.04
N THR A 374 21.74 -22.61 -6.58
CA THR A 374 22.72 -23.58 -6.09
C THR A 374 23.79 -23.81 -7.16
N ALA A 375 24.77 -24.67 -6.90
CA ALA A 375 25.82 -24.99 -7.88
C ALA A 375 25.27 -25.56 -9.19
N SER A 376 24.17 -26.32 -9.13
CA SER A 376 23.59 -27.05 -10.26
C SER A 376 22.21 -26.56 -10.69
N SER A 377 21.48 -25.83 -9.84
CA SER A 377 20.09 -25.42 -10.10
C SER A 377 19.68 -24.20 -9.25
N TRP A 378 18.41 -24.12 -8.85
CA TRP A 378 17.85 -23.19 -7.87
C TRP A 378 16.86 -23.94 -6.97
N GLY A 379 16.54 -23.38 -5.81
CA GLY A 379 15.55 -23.96 -4.90
C GLY A 379 14.99 -22.97 -3.88
N TYR A 380 13.76 -23.23 -3.43
CA TYR A 380 13.12 -22.47 -2.36
C TYR A 380 13.80 -22.71 -1.03
N CYS A 381 13.80 -21.68 -0.20
CA CYS A 381 14.29 -21.72 1.17
C CYS A 381 13.14 -21.88 2.15
N ASP A 382 13.40 -22.61 3.23
CA ASP A 382 12.41 -22.88 4.27
C ASP A 382 12.32 -21.71 5.26
N ILE A 383 11.79 -20.57 4.82
CA ILE A 383 11.63 -19.39 5.68
C ILE A 383 10.25 -19.47 6.36
N PRO A 384 10.16 -19.39 7.71
CA PRO A 384 8.88 -19.43 8.40
C PRO A 384 8.03 -18.22 8.03
N ASP A 385 6.72 -18.40 7.95
CA ASP A 385 5.80 -17.28 7.81
C ASP A 385 5.71 -16.49 9.13
N CYS A 386 5.60 -15.17 8.99
CA CYS A 386 5.05 -14.30 10.03
C CYS A 386 3.50 -14.42 10.01
#